data_AF-A0A350BCK3-F1
#
_entry.id   AF-A0A350BCK3-F1
#
_cell.length_a   1.000
_cell.length_b   1.000
_cell.length_c   1.000
_cell.angle_alpha   90.00
_cell.angle_beta   90.00
_cell.angle_gamma   90.00
#
_symmetry.space_group_name_H-M   'P 1'
#
loop_
_entity.id
_entity.type
_entity.pdbx_description
1 polymer ?
#
loop_
_entity_poly.entity_id
_entity_poly.type
_entity_poly.pdbx_seq_one_letter_code
_entity_poly.pdbx_strand_id
1 'polypeptide(L)'
;FWVHIIPGLAIPVGLFLIKQFIDQIPKDLIEASRIDGANSLQIYWYVIMPLIKPALATIAIVAFQSVWNNTEVSNLFINDESLKTFAFYMTTLTTTGNTVAGQGMAAAASLIMFIPNLVIFIILQKNVMNTMIHSGIK
;
A
#
# COMPACT_ATOMS: atom_id res chain seq x y z
N PHE A 1 -18.89 -7.40 4.72
CA PHE A 1 -18.32 -6.45 3.74
C PHE A 1 -17.58 -5.29 4.40
N TRP A 2 -18.24 -4.35 5.10
CA TRP A 2 -17.59 -3.15 5.67
C TRP A 2 -16.40 -3.40 6.60
N VAL A 3 -16.38 -4.54 7.29
CA VAL A 3 -15.27 -4.95 8.17
C VAL A 3 -13.95 -5.12 7.39
N HIS A 4 -13.98 -5.38 6.08
CA HIS A 4 -12.78 -5.42 5.24
C HIS A 4 -12.23 -4.03 4.90
N ILE A 5 -13.06 -2.99 4.98
CA ILE A 5 -12.72 -1.66 4.48
C ILE A 5 -12.37 -0.73 5.64
N ILE A 6 -13.26 -0.62 6.63
CA ILE A 6 -13.17 0.41 7.68
C ILE A 6 -11.85 0.34 8.46
N PRO A 7 -11.39 -0.84 8.93
CA PRO A 7 -10.11 -0.94 9.65
C PRO A 7 -8.91 -0.60 8.75
N GLY A 8 -8.97 -0.94 7.47
CA GLY A 8 -7.90 -0.71 6.50
C GLY A 8 -7.70 0.75 6.10
N LEU A 9 -8.65 1.65 6.42
CA LEU A 9 -8.52 3.08 6.18
C LEU A 9 -7.47 3.74 7.09
N ALA A 10 -7.24 3.17 8.28
CA ALA A 10 -6.26 3.67 9.22
C ALA A 10 -4.88 3.10 8.88
N ILE A 11 -4.03 3.93 8.25
CA ILE A 11 -2.64 3.56 7.92
C ILE A 11 -1.68 4.56 8.59
N PRO A 12 -1.38 4.41 9.89
CA PRO A 12 -0.55 5.37 10.63
C PRO A 12 0.83 5.58 10.00
N VAL A 13 1.47 4.50 9.57
CA VAL A 13 2.78 4.54 8.88
C VAL A 13 2.71 5.41 7.62
N GLY A 14 1.61 5.32 6.86
CA GLY A 14 1.39 6.12 5.67
C GLY A 14 1.25 7.61 5.99
N LEU A 15 0.51 7.96 7.05
CA LEU A 15 0.38 9.33 7.51
C LEU A 15 1.74 9.94 7.89
N PHE A 16 2.54 9.23 8.67
CA PHE A 16 3.88 9.70 9.08
C PHE A 16 4.82 9.84 7.89
N LEU A 17 4.76 8.94 6.91
CA LEU A 17 5.60 9.02 5.71
C LEU A 17 5.22 10.21 4.82
N ILE A 18 3.92 10.43 4.58
CA ILE A 18 3.45 11.61 3.83
C ILE A 18 3.88 12.89 4.55
N LYS A 19 3.68 12.95 5.86
CA LYS A 19 4.07 14.12 6.67
C LYS A 19 5.56 14.43 6.51
N GLN A 20 6.43 13.42 6.64
CA GLN A 20 7.87 13.60 6.46
C GLN A 20 8.24 14.17 5.10
N PHE A 21 7.58 13.72 4.03
CA PHE A 21 7.82 14.25 2.68
C PHE A 21 7.28 15.67 2.50
N ILE A 22 6.11 16.00 3.06
CA ILE A 22 5.56 17.36 3.02
C ILE A 22 6.46 18.32 3.81
N ASP A 23 6.94 17.91 4.98
CA ASP A 23 7.79 18.75 5.84
C ASP A 23 9.16 19.04 5.20
N GLN A 24 9.60 18.24 4.22
CA GLN A 24 10.82 18.48 3.43
C GLN A 24 10.62 19.51 2.30
N ILE A 25 9.39 19.89 1.97
CA ILE A 25 9.12 20.85 0.90
C ILE A 25 9.55 22.26 1.37
N PRO A 26 10.45 22.96 0.63
CA PRO A 26 10.85 24.31 1.00
C PRO A 26 9.67 25.27 1.04
N LYS A 27 9.57 26.06 2.11
CA LYS A 27 8.50 27.06 2.29
C LYS A 27 8.50 28.10 1.17
N ASP A 28 9.69 28.47 0.69
CA ASP A 28 9.89 29.43 -0.40
C ASP A 28 9.16 29.02 -1.69
N LEU A 29 9.06 27.71 -1.96
CA LEU A 29 8.33 27.19 -3.12
C LEU A 29 6.81 27.45 -3.00
N ILE A 30 6.28 27.31 -1.78
CA ILE A 30 4.87 27.55 -1.46
C ILE A 30 4.58 29.05 -1.53
N GLU A 31 5.49 29.88 -1.01
CA GLU A 31 5.37 31.35 -1.07
C GLU A 31 5.45 31.87 -2.49
N ALA A 32 6.40 31.39 -3.31
CA ALA A 32 6.49 31.71 -4.72
C ALA A 32 5.19 31.38 -5.47
N SER A 33 4.62 30.19 -5.22
CA SER A 33 3.35 29.78 -5.83
C SER A 33 2.19 30.71 -5.45
N ARG A 34 2.18 31.25 -4.22
CA ARG A 34 1.18 32.24 -3.80
C ARG A 34 1.38 33.60 -4.47
N ILE A 35 2.64 34.03 -4.64
CA ILE A 35 2.98 35.27 -5.36
C ILE A 35 2.51 35.16 -6.82
N ASP A 36 2.64 33.97 -7.43
CA ASP A 36 2.13 33.67 -8.78
C ASP A 36 0.59 33.56 -8.86
N GLY A 37 -0.12 33.81 -7.76
CA GLY A 37 -1.58 33.85 -7.71
C GLY A 37 -2.26 32.50 -7.51
N ALA A 38 -1.51 31.44 -7.20
CA ALA A 38 -2.11 30.13 -6.95
C ALA A 38 -2.88 30.11 -5.62
N ASN A 39 -4.13 29.62 -5.66
CA ASN A 39 -4.91 29.37 -4.46
C ASN A 39 -4.43 28.10 -3.73
N SER A 40 -4.86 27.90 -2.48
CA SER A 40 -4.39 26.78 -1.65
C SER A 40 -4.66 25.40 -2.25
N LEU A 41 -5.78 25.23 -2.97
CA LEU A 41 -6.12 23.96 -3.62
C LEU A 41 -5.22 23.70 -4.83
N GLN A 42 -4.88 24.75 -5.59
CA GLN A 42 -3.91 24.66 -6.69
C GLN A 42 -2.52 24.32 -6.18
N ILE A 43 -2.06 24.95 -5.11
CA ILE A 43 -0.76 24.63 -4.48
C ILE A 43 -0.74 23.16 -4.05
N TYR A 44 -1.81 22.67 -3.43
CA TYR A 44 -1.92 21.27 -3.05
C TYR A 44 -1.78 20.33 -4.26
N TRP A 45 -2.60 20.50 -5.30
CA TRP A 45 -2.65 19.57 -6.43
C TRP A 45 -1.48 19.70 -7.41
N TYR A 46 -0.97 20.91 -7.64
CA TYR A 46 0.03 21.17 -8.67
C TYR A 46 1.46 21.31 -8.13
N VAL A 47 1.63 21.58 -6.84
CA VAL A 47 2.96 21.75 -6.23
C VAL A 47 3.25 20.61 -5.25
N ILE A 48 2.41 20.42 -4.24
CA ILE A 48 2.66 19.44 -3.18
C ILE A 48 2.51 18.00 -3.69
N MET A 49 1.38 17.68 -4.32
CA MET A 49 1.07 16.33 -4.82
C MET A 49 2.14 15.71 -5.74
N PRO A 50 2.67 16.41 -6.76
CA PRO A 50 3.73 15.83 -7.60
C PRO A 50 5.06 15.63 -6.84
N LEU A 51 5.38 16.48 -5.87
CA LEU A 51 6.57 16.33 -5.04
C LEU A 51 6.48 15.13 -4.08
N ILE A 52 5.31 14.86 -3.53
CA ILE A 52 5.09 13.71 -2.63
C ILE A 52 4.72 12.42 -3.38
N LYS A 53 4.60 12.44 -4.71
CA LYS A 53 4.29 11.27 -5.54
C LYS A 53 5.17 10.05 -5.24
N PRO A 54 6.49 10.20 -4.99
CA PRO A 54 7.33 9.09 -4.54
C PRO A 54 6.80 8.43 -3.26
N ALA A 55 6.47 9.22 -2.22
CA ALA A 55 5.94 8.71 -0.96
C ALA A 55 4.57 8.03 -1.13
N LEU A 56 3.69 8.62 -1.95
CA LEU A 56 2.39 8.03 -2.27
C LEU A 56 2.54 6.66 -2.94
N ALA A 57 3.53 6.48 -3.81
CA ALA A 57 3.80 5.18 -4.43
C ALA A 57 4.21 4.13 -3.40
N THR A 58 5.08 4.47 -2.45
CA THR A 58 5.49 3.58 -1.36
C THR A 58 4.28 3.17 -0.50
N ILE A 59 3.43 4.12 -0.15
CA ILE A 59 2.23 3.84 0.66
C ILE A 59 1.24 2.99 -0.10
N ALA A 60 1.05 3.23 -1.40
CA ALA A 60 0.16 2.43 -2.23
C ALA A 60 0.59 0.95 -2.24
N ILE A 61 1.89 0.66 -2.34
CA ILE A 61 2.42 -0.70 -2.28
C ILE A 61 2.13 -1.33 -0.91
N VAL A 62 2.48 -0.65 0.17
CA VAL A 62 2.30 -1.16 1.55
C VAL A 62 0.83 -1.37 1.87
N ALA A 63 -0.03 -0.41 1.51
CA ALA A 63 -1.47 -0.49 1.71
C ALA A 63 -2.10 -1.64 0.92
N PHE A 64 -1.71 -1.79 -0.37
CA PHE A 64 -2.17 -2.89 -1.19
C PHE A 64 -1.74 -4.23 -0.58
N GLN A 65 -0.48 -4.39 -0.22
CA GLN A 65 0.02 -5.62 0.42
C GLN A 65 -0.72 -5.93 1.71
N SER A 66 -1.01 -4.92 2.53
CA SER A 66 -1.73 -5.09 3.79
C SER A 66 -3.14 -5.63 3.56
N VAL A 67 -3.89 -5.10 2.58
CA VAL A 67 -5.26 -5.54 2.30
C VAL A 67 -5.29 -6.85 1.51
N TRP A 68 -4.43 -6.99 0.51
CA TRP A 68 -4.38 -8.16 -0.38
C TRP A 68 -4.04 -9.44 0.37
N ASN A 69 -3.12 -9.36 1.34
CA ASN A 69 -2.69 -10.51 2.13
C ASN A 69 -3.52 -10.72 3.41
N ASN A 70 -4.57 -9.91 3.66
CA ASN A 70 -5.33 -9.98 4.89
C ASN A 70 -6.26 -11.20 4.93
N THR A 71 -5.89 -12.17 5.76
CA THR A 71 -6.69 -13.38 6.04
C THR A 71 -7.45 -13.26 7.36
N GLU A 72 -6.94 -12.48 8.31
CA GLU A 72 -7.47 -12.38 9.67
C GLU A 72 -8.91 -11.87 9.69
N VAL A 73 -9.22 -10.86 8.88
CA VAL A 73 -10.58 -10.30 8.86
C VAL A 73 -11.60 -11.34 8.40
N SER A 74 -11.25 -12.11 7.37
CA SER A 74 -12.09 -13.21 6.86
C SER A 74 -12.23 -14.35 7.85
N ASN A 75 -11.21 -14.60 8.68
CA ASN A 75 -11.20 -15.70 9.63
C ASN A 75 -11.96 -15.37 10.93
N LEU A 76 -11.81 -14.14 11.42
CA LEU A 76 -12.31 -13.74 12.73
C LEU A 76 -13.69 -13.07 12.69
N PHE A 77 -14.03 -12.36 11.61
CA PHE A 77 -15.20 -11.47 11.58
C PHE A 77 -16.20 -11.77 10.46
N ILE A 78 -15.91 -12.71 9.56
CA ILE A 78 -16.76 -13.03 8.40
C ILE A 78 -17.23 -14.49 8.47
N ASN A 79 -18.54 -14.65 8.64
CA ASN A 79 -19.20 -15.96 8.62
C ASN A 79 -19.71 -16.35 7.22
N ASP A 80 -20.07 -15.36 6.40
CA ASP A 80 -20.54 -15.59 5.03
C ASP A 80 -19.37 -15.92 4.10
N GLU A 81 -19.39 -17.12 3.52
CA GLU A 81 -18.35 -17.60 2.61
C GLU A 81 -18.17 -16.69 1.38
N SER A 82 -19.25 -16.11 0.86
CA SER A 82 -19.19 -15.22 -0.30
C SER A 82 -18.40 -13.94 -0.06
N LEU A 83 -18.17 -13.59 1.22
CA LEU A 83 -17.44 -12.40 1.65
C LEU A 83 -16.02 -12.71 2.13
N LYS A 84 -15.57 -13.96 2.07
CA LYS A 84 -14.20 -14.32 2.46
C LYS A 84 -13.20 -13.95 1.35
N THR A 85 -12.05 -13.44 1.76
CA THR A 85 -11.01 -12.96 0.85
C THR A 85 -10.34 -14.11 0.10
N PHE A 86 -9.80 -13.81 -1.09
CA PHE A 86 -9.01 -14.77 -1.85
C PHE A 86 -7.83 -15.32 -1.03
N ALA A 87 -7.17 -14.45 -0.26
CA ALA A 87 -6.10 -14.84 0.65
C ALA A 87 -6.55 -15.90 1.66
N PHE A 88 -7.77 -15.78 2.22
CA PHE A 88 -8.31 -16.78 3.14
C PHE A 88 -8.41 -18.15 2.48
N TYR A 89 -9.05 -18.23 1.31
CA TYR A 89 -9.19 -19.50 0.59
C TYR A 89 -7.84 -20.12 0.25
N MET A 90 -6.87 -19.28 -0.12
CA MET A 90 -5.53 -19.75 -0.42
C MET A 90 -4.87 -20.45 0.78
N THR A 91 -5.13 -20.00 2.01
CA THR A 91 -4.64 -20.68 3.22
C THR A 91 -5.35 -22.00 3.50
N THR A 92 -6.63 -22.14 3.16
CA THR A 92 -7.40 -23.38 3.38
C THR A 92 -6.93 -24.56 2.51
N LEU A 93 -6.31 -24.29 1.36
CA LEU A 93 -5.75 -25.34 0.49
C LEU A 93 -4.62 -26.12 1.16
N THR A 94 -3.94 -25.51 2.12
CA THR A 94 -2.79 -26.10 2.81
C THR A 94 -3.19 -27.10 3.89
N THR A 95 -4.45 -27.09 4.33
CA THR A 95 -4.98 -27.87 5.45
C THR A 95 -5.41 -29.29 5.03
N THR A 96 -4.70 -29.87 4.05
CA THR A 96 -5.00 -31.20 3.53
C THR A 96 -4.30 -32.25 4.40
N GLY A 97 -4.97 -33.37 4.72
CA GLY A 97 -4.44 -34.41 5.63
C GLY A 97 -3.12 -35.08 5.21
N ASN A 98 -2.60 -34.78 4.01
CA ASN A 98 -1.28 -35.17 3.55
C ASN A 98 -0.31 -33.99 3.66
N THR A 99 0.66 -34.09 4.57
CA THR A 99 1.62 -33.03 4.87
C THR A 99 2.51 -32.66 3.68
N VAL A 100 2.98 -33.62 2.88
CA VAL A 100 3.86 -33.37 1.73
C VAL A 100 3.11 -32.65 0.61
N ALA A 101 1.91 -33.14 0.26
CA ALA A 101 1.07 -32.49 -0.74
C ALA A 101 0.61 -31.09 -0.27
N GLY A 102 0.30 -30.94 1.03
CA GLY A 102 -0.07 -29.67 1.64
C GLY A 102 1.03 -28.60 1.53
N GLN A 103 2.30 -28.98 1.72
CA GLN A 103 3.44 -28.07 1.53
C GLN A 103 3.58 -27.63 0.07
N GLY A 104 3.40 -28.54 -0.88
CA GLY A 104 3.41 -28.21 -2.31
C GLY A 104 2.31 -27.21 -2.69
N MET A 105 1.10 -27.40 -2.16
CA MET A 105 0.00 -26.45 -2.34
C MET A 105 0.27 -25.10 -1.69
N ALA A 106 0.86 -25.08 -0.49
CA ALA A 106 1.25 -23.85 0.20
C ALA A 106 2.27 -23.02 -0.59
N ALA A 107 3.24 -23.68 -1.22
CA ALA A 107 4.23 -23.02 -2.07
C ALA A 107 3.59 -22.41 -3.32
N ALA A 108 2.72 -23.16 -4.01
CA ALA A 108 2.00 -22.68 -5.19
C ALA A 108 1.07 -21.50 -4.84
N ALA A 109 0.33 -21.62 -3.73
CA ALA A 109 -0.50 -20.57 -3.15
C ALA A 109 0.27 -19.27 -2.92
N SER A 110 1.44 -19.38 -2.28
CA SER A 110 2.30 -18.24 -1.97
C SER A 110 2.81 -17.56 -3.24
N LEU A 111 3.17 -18.34 -4.26
CA LEU A 111 3.59 -17.82 -5.56
C LEU A 111 2.47 -17.04 -6.25
N ILE A 112 1.24 -17.57 -6.25
CA ILE A 112 0.08 -16.89 -6.83
C ILE A 112 -0.22 -15.58 -6.09
N MET A 113 -0.19 -15.61 -4.75
CA MET A 113 -0.39 -14.42 -3.91
C MET A 113 0.71 -13.36 -4.12
N PHE A 114 1.92 -13.78 -4.47
CA PHE A 114 3.05 -12.89 -4.74
C PHE A 114 2.93 -12.13 -6.07
N ILE A 115 2.36 -12.74 -7.12
CA ILE A 115 2.33 -12.16 -8.47
C ILE A 115 1.72 -10.75 -8.50
N PRO A 116 0.52 -10.47 -7.92
CA PRO A 116 -0.05 -9.12 -7.95
C PRO A 116 0.81 -8.09 -7.23
N ASN A 117 1.41 -8.47 -6.10
CA ASN A 117 2.33 -7.61 -5.34
C ASN A 117 3.56 -7.24 -6.19
N LEU A 118 4.12 -8.23 -6.91
CA LEU A 118 5.24 -8.01 -7.81
C LEU A 118 4.89 -7.07 -8.97
N VAL A 119 3.71 -7.27 -9.59
CA VAL A 119 3.25 -6.42 -10.70
C VAL A 119 3.10 -4.96 -10.24
N ILE A 120 2.47 -4.73 -9.10
CA ILE A 120 2.31 -3.39 -8.54
C ILE A 120 3.67 -2.76 -8.20
N PHE A 121 4.57 -3.54 -7.62
CA PHE A 121 5.93 -3.08 -7.37
C PHE A 121 6.62 -2.67 -8.68
N ILE A 122 6.59 -3.49 -9.73
CA ILE A 122 7.24 -3.19 -11.02
C ILE A 122 6.70 -1.88 -11.64
N ILE A 123 5.39 -1.63 -11.52
CA ILE A 123 4.76 -0.40 -12.02
C ILE A 123 5.20 0.82 -11.21
N LEU A 124 5.34 0.68 -9.89
CA LEU A 124 5.60 1.79 -8.97
C LEU A 124 7.08 1.97 -8.59
N GLN A 125 7.95 1.00 -8.92
CA GLN A 125 9.36 0.95 -8.48
C GLN A 125 10.14 2.22 -8.83
N LYS A 126 9.86 2.84 -9.98
CA LYS A 126 10.52 4.08 -10.40
C LYS A 126 10.26 5.22 -9.42
N ASN A 127 9.06 5.30 -8.87
CA ASN A 127 8.69 6.33 -7.90
C ASN A 127 9.27 6.00 -6.51
N VAL A 128 9.31 4.72 -6.13
CA VAL A 128 9.91 4.26 -4.86
C VAL A 128 11.42 4.47 -4.85
N MET A 129 12.11 4.23 -5.96
CA MET A 129 13.56 4.44 -6.00
C MET A 129 13.93 5.92 -5.81
N ASN A 130 13.06 6.84 -6.25
CA ASN A 130 13.21 8.27 -5.98
C ASN A 130 12.95 8.65 -4.52
N THR A 131 12.17 7.88 -3.75
CA THR A 131 12.01 8.12 -2.31
C THR A 131 13.29 7.85 -1.54
N MET A 132 14.02 6.78 -1.89
CA MET A 132 15.25 6.40 -1.17
C MET A 132 16.35 7.46 -1.28
N ILE A 133 16.39 8.17 -2.41
CA ILE A 133 17.34 9.26 -2.66
C ILE A 133 17.01 10.51 -1.83
N HIS A 134 15.73 10.82 -1.61
CA HIS A 134 15.30 11.98 -0.81
C HIS A 134 15.22 11.67 0.69
N SER A 135 15.09 10.40 1.07
CA SER A 135 15.02 9.95 2.46
C SER A 135 16.39 9.88 3.16
N GLY A 136 17.47 10.37 2.53
CA GLY A 136 18.77 10.54 3.18
C GLY A 136 19.59 9.26 3.36
N ILE A 137 19.34 8.19 2.60
CA ILE A 137 20.24 7.03 2.61
C ILE A 137 21.44 7.34 1.70
N LYS A 138 22.48 7.90 2.32
CA LYS A 138 23.88 7.81 1.91
C LYS A 138 24.72 7.50 3.14
#